data_AF-A0A0B1SRR4-F1
#
_entry.id   AF-A0A0B1SRR4-F1
#
_cell.length_a   1.000
_cell.length_b   1.000
_cell.length_c   1.000
_cell.angle_alpha   90.00
_cell.angle_beta   90.00
_cell.angle_gamma   90.00
#
_symmetry.space_group_name_H-M   'P 1'
#
loop_
_entity.id
_entity.type
_entity.pdbx_description
1 polymer ?
#
loop_
_entity_poly.entity_id
_entity_poly.type
_entity_poly.pdbx_seq_one_letter_code
_entity_poly.pdbx_strand_id
1 'polypeptide(L)'
;MPKCIAERHRVGTTEHALLGFGLITPLTFEGRLFLLIYAIVGIPLALVTISDIGKFFCDAIFKLFRESTFPFMVALLILLISYPLAGGVFIHKVSHLSLFDSVYYCCITILTVGFGDIDPPIPVPYLILFIVVGVTLVTISGTKMF
;
A
#
# COMPACT_ATOMS: atom_id res chain seq x y z
N MET A 1 -47.05 -4.41 -5.85
CA MET A 1 -45.69 -4.76 -6.29
C MET A 1 -44.97 -3.50 -6.80
N PRO A 2 -44.14 -2.83 -5.97
CA PRO A 2 -43.06 -2.00 -6.52
C PRO A 2 -41.82 -1.89 -5.58
N LYS A 3 -41.32 -2.99 -4.99
CA LYS A 3 -40.11 -2.95 -4.12
C LYS A 3 -38.87 -3.67 -4.70
N CYS A 4 -38.92 -4.15 -5.95
CA CYS A 4 -37.87 -5.01 -6.52
C CYS A 4 -36.89 -4.30 -7.49
N ILE A 5 -37.05 -3.00 -7.77
CA ILE A 5 -36.25 -2.29 -8.79
C ILE A 5 -35.22 -1.32 -8.15
N ALA A 6 -35.32 -1.00 -6.86
CA ALA A 6 -34.42 -0.05 -6.20
C ALA A 6 -33.06 -0.66 -5.75
N GLU A 7 -32.92 -1.98 -5.71
CA GLU A 7 -31.71 -2.62 -5.17
C GLU A 7 -30.57 -2.77 -6.21
N ARG A 8 -30.88 -2.67 -7.52
CA ARG A 8 -29.94 -3.00 -8.60
C ARG A 8 -28.95 -1.87 -8.95
N HIS A 9 -29.16 -0.66 -8.43
CA HIS A 9 -28.31 0.50 -8.72
C HIS A 9 -27.26 0.81 -7.64
N ARG A 10 -27.10 -0.03 -6.61
CA ARG A 10 -26.06 0.14 -5.57
C ARG A 10 -24.86 -0.81 -5.73
N VAL A 11 -24.64 -1.35 -6.93
CA VAL A 11 -23.56 -2.32 -7.24
C VAL A 11 -22.43 -1.68 -8.07
N GLY A 12 -22.31 -0.35 -8.07
CA GLY A 12 -21.38 0.40 -8.92
C GLY A 12 -20.40 1.31 -8.16
N THR A 13 -20.08 1.03 -6.90
CA THR A 13 -19.15 1.87 -6.11
C THR A 13 -18.22 1.03 -5.23
N THR A 14 -17.84 -0.16 -5.68
CA THR A 14 -16.93 -1.06 -4.95
C THR A 14 -15.56 -1.15 -5.63
N GLU A 15 -14.95 -0.02 -5.97
CA GLU A 15 -13.53 0.02 -6.35
C GLU A 15 -12.67 0.86 -5.39
N HIS A 16 -13.28 1.67 -4.52
CA HIS A 16 -12.58 2.34 -3.41
C HIS A 16 -12.86 1.62 -2.09
N ALA A 17 -12.36 0.38 -1.99
CA ALA A 17 -12.46 -0.44 -0.80
C ALA A 17 -11.14 -0.42 -0.01
N LEU A 18 -10.80 0.69 0.66
CA LEU A 18 -9.77 0.65 1.70
C LEU A 18 -10.30 -0.02 2.99
N LEU A 19 -11.62 -0.16 3.11
CA LEU A 19 -12.30 -0.92 4.16
C LEU A 19 -13.33 -1.85 3.51
N GLY A 20 -12.82 -2.85 2.78
CA GLY A 20 -13.60 -3.92 2.17
C GLY A 20 -14.24 -4.87 3.18
N PHE A 21 -15.18 -4.39 4.01
CA PHE A 21 -16.12 -5.26 4.70
C PHE A 21 -17.37 -5.51 3.84
N GLY A 22 -17.13 -5.91 2.59
CA GLY A 22 -18.08 -6.75 1.85
C GLY A 22 -17.99 -8.15 2.43
N LEU A 23 -18.67 -8.41 3.55
CA LEU A 23 -18.64 -9.71 4.23
C LEU A 23 -19.28 -10.80 3.34
N ILE A 24 -18.52 -11.38 2.41
CA ILE A 24 -18.65 -12.82 2.10
C ILE A 24 -18.13 -13.61 3.31
N THR A 25 -18.82 -13.46 4.44
CA THR A 25 -18.67 -14.41 5.54
C THR A 25 -19.70 -15.51 5.32
N PRO A 26 -19.33 -16.77 5.58
CA PRO A 26 -20.28 -17.86 5.52
C PRO A 26 -21.48 -17.53 6.41
N LEU A 27 -22.67 -17.45 5.81
CA LEU A 27 -23.92 -17.27 6.55
C LEU A 27 -24.31 -18.55 7.30
N THR A 28 -23.75 -19.69 6.90
CA THR A 28 -23.96 -21.01 7.50
C THR A 28 -23.23 -21.12 8.83
N PHE A 29 -23.89 -21.74 9.82
CA PHE A 29 -23.35 -21.92 11.17
C PHE A 29 -22.01 -22.66 11.17
N GLU A 30 -21.88 -23.70 10.34
CA GLU A 30 -20.65 -24.50 10.22
C GLU A 30 -19.48 -23.70 9.67
N GLY A 31 -19.69 -22.90 8.62
CA GLY A 31 -18.62 -22.09 8.03
C GLY A 31 -18.07 -21.03 8.98
N ARG A 32 -18.93 -20.47 9.86
CA ARG A 32 -18.50 -19.53 10.91
C ARG A 32 -17.63 -20.20 11.96
N LEU A 33 -17.96 -21.44 12.34
CA LEU A 33 -17.18 -22.21 13.30
C LEU A 33 -15.78 -22.54 12.75
N PHE A 34 -15.67 -22.94 11.48
CA PHE A 34 -14.37 -23.17 10.82
C PHE A 34 -13.52 -21.90 10.74
N LEU A 35 -14.11 -20.75 10.40
CA LEU A 35 -13.39 -19.46 10.38
C LEU A 35 -12.88 -19.05 11.76
N LEU A 36 -13.63 -19.36 12.82
CA LEU A 36 -13.22 -19.03 14.19
C LEU A 36 -11.97 -19.84 14.61
N ILE A 37 -11.95 -21.14 14.28
CA ILE A 37 -10.79 -22.01 14.53
C ILE A 37 -9.59 -21.56 13.69
N TYR A 38 -9.83 -21.24 12.42
CA TYR A 38 -8.78 -20.72 11.53
C TYR A 38 -8.18 -19.41 12.04
N ALA A 39 -9.00 -18.48 12.56
CA ALA A 39 -8.51 -17.22 13.11
C ALA A 39 -7.66 -17.44 14.38
N ILE A 40 -8.10 -18.32 15.29
CA ILE A 40 -7.39 -18.62 16.54
C ILE A 40 -6.00 -19.21 16.27
N VAL A 41 -5.85 -20.06 15.26
CA VAL A 41 -4.56 -20.70 14.92
C VAL A 41 -3.75 -19.86 13.93
N GLY A 42 -4.41 -19.28 12.94
CA GLY A 42 -3.79 -18.58 11.83
C GLY A 42 -3.22 -17.22 12.21
N ILE A 43 -3.87 -16.46 13.09
CA ILE A 43 -3.35 -15.15 13.52
C ILE A 43 -2.03 -15.29 14.29
N PRO A 44 -1.91 -16.16 15.31
CA PRO A 44 -0.62 -16.39 15.98
C PRO A 44 0.46 -16.90 15.03
N LEU A 45 0.13 -17.86 14.15
CA LEU A 45 1.09 -18.42 13.20
C LEU A 45 1.58 -17.35 12.20
N ALA A 46 0.68 -16.53 11.68
CA ALA A 46 1.04 -15.41 10.80
C ALA A 46 1.96 -14.41 11.51
N LEU A 47 1.64 -14.04 12.76
CA LEU A 47 2.48 -13.13 13.56
C LEU A 47 3.89 -13.67 13.78
N VAL A 48 4.03 -14.97 14.07
CA VAL A 48 5.35 -15.62 14.23
C VAL A 48 6.13 -15.57 12.92
N THR A 49 5.52 -15.96 11.80
CA THR A 49 6.21 -15.94 10.49
C THR A 49 6.65 -14.54 10.09
N ILE A 50 5.83 -13.52 10.33
CA ILE A 50 6.18 -12.13 10.03
C ILE A 50 7.34 -11.66 10.92
N SER A 51 7.34 -12.05 12.20
CA SER A 51 8.39 -11.69 13.15
C SER A 51 9.73 -12.32 12.83
N ASP A 52 9.75 -13.60 12.41
CA ASP A 52 10.97 -14.29 12.02
C ASP A 52 11.56 -13.74 10.73
N ILE A 53 10.71 -13.45 9.74
CA ILE A 53 11.10 -12.77 8.51
C ILE A 53 11.68 -11.38 8.85
N GLY A 54 11.00 -10.62 9.72
CA GLY A 54 11.45 -9.30 10.15
C GLY A 54 12.86 -9.30 10.75
N LYS A 55 13.18 -10.27 11.60
CA LYS A 55 14.53 -10.41 12.19
C LYS A 55 15.59 -10.71 11.13
N PHE A 56 15.30 -11.59 10.18
CA PHE A 56 16.23 -11.90 9.09
C PHE A 56 16.55 -10.67 8.23
N PHE A 57 15.53 -9.87 7.90
CA PHE A 57 15.72 -8.64 7.14
C PHE A 57 16.43 -7.56 7.96
N CYS A 58 16.11 -7.39 9.24
CA CYS A 58 16.81 -6.46 10.12
C CYS A 58 18.30 -6.82 10.21
N ASP A 59 18.65 -8.08 10.46
CA ASP A 59 20.05 -8.51 10.55
C ASP A 59 20.78 -8.37 9.21
N ALA A 60 20.13 -8.68 8.09
CA ALA A 60 20.70 -8.48 6.76
C ALA A 60 21.00 -6.99 6.48
N ILE A 61 20.07 -6.10 6.84
CA ILE A 61 20.23 -4.65 6.70
C ILE A 61 21.32 -4.14 7.65
N PHE A 62 21.31 -4.51 8.94
CA PHE A 62 22.33 -4.08 9.90
C PHE A 62 23.73 -4.54 9.52
N LYS A 63 23.86 -5.76 8.97
CA LYS A 63 25.14 -6.29 8.48
C LYS A 63 25.63 -5.57 7.21
N LEU A 64 24.71 -5.10 6.37
CA LEU A 64 25.03 -4.32 5.17
C LEU A 64 25.44 -2.86 5.49
N PHE A 65 24.97 -2.29 6.61
CA PHE A 65 25.14 -0.85 6.95
C PHE A 65 26.16 -0.55 8.06
N ARG A 66 27.05 -1.47 8.42
CA ARG A 66 27.87 -1.41 9.65
C ARG A 66 28.90 -0.26 9.78
N GLU A 67 29.10 0.64 8.81
CA GLU A 67 30.16 1.66 8.95
C GLU A 67 29.81 3.09 8.48
N SER A 68 28.60 3.40 8.02
CA SER A 68 28.31 4.79 7.59
C SER A 68 26.81 5.16 7.59
N THR A 69 26.23 5.36 8.77
CA THR A 69 24.82 5.79 8.94
C THR A 69 24.54 7.15 8.29
N PHE A 70 25.53 8.06 8.29
CA PHE A 70 25.36 9.44 7.81
C PHE A 70 25.17 9.55 6.28
N PRO A 71 26.06 9.01 5.41
CA PRO A 71 25.83 9.03 3.96
C PRO A 71 24.66 8.13 3.54
N PHE A 72 24.34 7.09 4.30
CA PHE A 72 23.16 6.27 4.05
C PHE A 72 21.85 7.05 4.26
N MET A 73 21.76 7.81 5.35
CA MET A 73 20.59 8.65 5.63
C MET A 73 20.39 9.71 4.54
N VAL A 74 21.47 10.37 4.11
CA VAL A 74 21.43 11.35 3.02
C VAL A 74 21.05 10.69 1.70
N ALA A 75 21.59 9.51 1.38
CA ALA A 75 21.24 8.76 0.17
C ALA A 75 19.75 8.36 0.13
N LEU A 76 19.18 7.92 1.26
CA LEU A 76 17.75 7.60 1.35
C LEU A 76 16.86 8.84 1.18
N LEU A 77 17.29 9.99 1.71
CA LEU A 77 16.54 11.25 1.57
C LEU A 77 16.55 11.73 0.11
N ILE A 78 17.67 11.58 -0.59
CA ILE A 78 17.77 11.87 -2.04
C ILE A 78 16.91 10.88 -2.84
N LEU A 79 16.92 9.60 -2.47
CA LEU A 79 16.07 8.57 -3.09
C LEU A 79 14.57 8.90 -2.90
N LEU A 80 14.18 9.36 -1.71
CA LEU A 80 12.80 9.73 -1.37
C LEU A 80 12.29 10.91 -2.21
N ILE A 81 13.16 11.87 -2.55
CA ILE A 81 12.78 13.02 -3.39
C ILE A 81 12.82 12.66 -4.87
N SER A 82 13.81 11.88 -5.31
CA SER A 82 13.96 11.52 -6.72
C SER A 82 12.92 10.51 -7.22
N TYR A 83 12.45 9.60 -6.36
CA TYR A 83 11.44 8.59 -6.70
C TYR A 83 10.08 9.17 -7.16
N PRO A 84 9.42 10.11 -6.43
CA PRO A 84 8.20 10.79 -6.90
C PRO A 84 8.42 11.67 -8.13
N LEU A 85 9.61 12.29 -8.28
CA LEU A 85 9.94 13.05 -9.48
C LEU A 85 10.01 12.14 -10.71
N ALA A 86 10.71 11.00 -10.60
CA ALA A 86 10.81 10.02 -11.67
C ALA A 86 9.45 9.39 -12.00
N GLY A 87 8.66 9.06 -10.98
CA GLY A 87 7.28 8.56 -11.14
C GLY A 87 6.37 9.59 -11.81
N GLY A 88 6.45 10.86 -11.41
CA GLY A 88 5.68 11.95 -12.01
C GLY A 88 6.01 12.18 -13.48
N VAL A 89 7.30 12.10 -13.87
CA VAL A 89 7.72 12.19 -15.28
C VAL A 89 7.21 10.99 -16.09
N PHE A 90 7.20 9.79 -15.51
CA PHE A 90 6.65 8.59 -16.14
C PHE A 90 5.13 8.73 -16.36
N ILE A 91 4.39 9.14 -15.33
CA ILE A 91 2.94 9.36 -15.41
C ILE A 91 2.61 10.47 -16.43
N HIS A 92 3.37 11.56 -16.46
CA HIS A 92 3.20 12.62 -17.47
C HIS A 92 3.32 12.09 -18.90
N LYS A 93 4.32 11.25 -19.17
CA LYS A 93 4.53 10.66 -20.50
C LYS A 93 3.45 9.66 -20.90
N VAL A 94 2.91 8.91 -19.95
CA VAL A 94 1.89 7.88 -20.20
C VAL A 94 0.48 8.50 -20.27
N SER A 95 0.22 9.52 -19.46
CA SER A 95 -1.14 9.98 -19.14
C SER A 95 -1.47 11.36 -19.70
N HIS A 96 -0.48 12.07 -20.29
CA HIS A 96 -0.60 13.46 -20.75
C HIS A 96 -1.11 14.47 -19.69
N LEU A 97 -1.13 14.07 -18.41
CA LEU A 97 -1.42 14.94 -17.25
C LEU A 97 -0.36 16.02 -17.12
N SER A 98 -0.66 17.15 -16.48
CA SER A 98 0.37 18.17 -16.24
C SER A 98 1.50 17.60 -15.35
N LEU A 99 2.73 18.09 -15.52
CA LEU A 99 3.86 17.65 -14.67
C LEU A 99 3.60 17.94 -13.19
N PHE A 100 2.90 19.04 -12.90
CA PHE A 100 2.54 19.42 -11.53
C PHE A 100 1.57 18.42 -10.90
N ASP A 101 0.50 18.07 -11.62
CA ASP A 101 -0.51 17.11 -11.15
C ASP A 101 0.08 15.71 -10.96
N SER A 102 0.99 15.31 -11.85
CA SER A 102 1.65 13.99 -11.81
C SER A 102 2.61 13.86 -10.63
N VAL A 103 3.40 14.90 -10.33
CA VAL A 103 4.29 14.92 -9.16
C VAL A 103 3.48 15.04 -7.87
N TYR A 104 2.45 15.88 -7.86
CA TYR A 104 1.52 16.00 -6.72
C TYR A 104 0.86 14.66 -6.40
N TYR A 105 0.35 13.94 -7.41
CA TYR A 105 -0.21 12.60 -7.25
C TYR A 105 0.80 11.60 -6.64
N CYS A 106 2.03 11.56 -7.17
CA CYS A 106 3.08 10.70 -6.62
C CYS A 106 3.39 11.03 -5.15
N CYS A 107 3.48 12.31 -4.81
CA CYS A 107 3.75 12.77 -3.45
C CYS A 107 2.62 12.39 -2.47
N ILE A 108 1.34 12.67 -2.78
CA ILE A 108 0.22 12.33 -1.90
C ILE A 108 0.04 10.80 -1.74
N THR A 109 0.47 10.03 -2.74
CA THR A 109 0.42 8.57 -2.74
C THR A 109 1.52 7.98 -1.85
N ILE A 110 2.76 8.44 -2.00
CA ILE A 110 3.90 7.98 -1.18
C ILE A 110 3.77 8.45 0.27
N LEU A 111 3.31 9.68 0.48
CA LEU A 111 3.01 10.22 1.82
C LEU A 111 1.73 9.63 2.43
N THR A 112 1.03 8.75 1.70
CA THR A 112 -0.21 8.08 2.14
C THR A 112 -1.35 9.04 2.54
N VAL A 113 -1.32 10.28 2.05
CA VAL A 113 -2.39 11.27 2.28
C VAL A 113 -3.63 10.89 1.46
N GLY A 114 -3.43 10.50 0.20
CA GLY A 114 -4.45 9.85 -0.64
C GLY A 114 -5.77 10.63 -0.80
N PHE A 115 -5.73 11.91 -1.20
CA PHE A 115 -6.94 12.72 -1.41
C PHE A 115 -7.91 12.16 -2.46
N GLY A 116 -7.40 11.41 -3.45
CA GLY A 116 -8.23 10.81 -4.50
C GLY A 116 -8.86 11.84 -5.45
N ASP A 117 -8.22 12.98 -5.61
CA ASP A 117 -8.63 14.09 -6.47
C ASP A 117 -8.15 13.96 -7.92
N ILE A 118 -7.17 13.08 -8.18
CA ILE A 118 -6.56 12.86 -9.49
C ILE A 118 -6.55 11.37 -9.79
N ASP A 119 -7.15 11.00 -10.91
CA ASP A 119 -7.21 9.62 -11.40
C ASP A 119 -6.37 9.47 -12.68
N PRO A 120 -5.07 9.10 -12.58
CA PRO A 120 -4.27 8.86 -13.76
C PRO A 120 -4.72 7.56 -14.46
N PRO A 121 -4.83 7.54 -15.81
CA PRO A 121 -5.12 6.35 -16.62
C PRO A 121 -3.92 5.40 -16.67
N ILE A 122 -3.47 4.90 -15.50
CA ILE A 122 -2.40 3.92 -15.37
C ILE A 122 -2.94 2.55 -14.97
N PRO A 123 -2.35 1.46 -15.47
CA PRO A 123 -2.77 0.12 -15.08
C PRO A 123 -2.55 -0.13 -13.58
N VAL A 124 -3.61 -0.60 -12.91
CA VAL A 124 -3.67 -0.93 -11.47
C VAL A 124 -2.47 -1.70 -10.92
N PRO A 125 -1.89 -2.73 -11.60
CA PRO A 125 -0.73 -3.44 -11.05
C PRO A 125 0.51 -2.55 -10.86
N TYR A 126 0.72 -1.56 -11.72
CA TYR A 126 1.85 -0.63 -11.59
C TYR A 126 1.64 0.32 -10.42
N LEU A 127 0.40 0.75 -10.18
CA LEU A 127 0.05 1.58 -9.04
C LEU A 127 0.29 0.85 -7.72
N ILE A 128 -0.16 -0.41 -7.62
CA ILE A 128 0.05 -1.24 -6.41
C ILE A 128 1.55 -1.41 -6.13
N LEU A 129 2.33 -1.74 -7.16
CA LEU A 129 3.79 -1.88 -7.02
C LEU A 129 4.43 -0.55 -6.55
N PHE A 130 4.01 0.56 -7.14
CA PHE A 130 4.51 1.89 -6.79
C PHE A 130 4.21 2.26 -5.33
N ILE A 131 3.00 1.95 -4.84
CA ILE A 131 2.58 2.19 -3.46
C ILE A 131 3.40 1.34 -2.49
N VAL A 132 3.57 0.03 -2.76
CA VAL A 132 4.34 -0.86 -1.89
C VAL A 132 5.79 -0.40 -1.76
N VAL A 133 6.42 -0.03 -2.88
CA VAL A 133 7.80 0.48 -2.88
C VAL A 133 7.89 1.86 -2.22
N GLY A 134 6.94 2.76 -2.49
CA GLY A 134 6.92 4.10 -1.89
C GLY A 134 6.77 4.08 -0.37
N VAL A 135 5.82 3.29 0.14
CA VAL A 135 5.54 3.18 1.58
C VAL A 135 6.70 2.50 2.33
N THR A 136 7.32 1.47 1.75
CA THR A 136 8.51 0.84 2.35
C THR A 136 9.67 1.82 2.45
N LEU A 137 9.89 2.64 1.42
CA LEU A 137 10.94 3.66 1.38
C LEU A 137 10.72 4.75 2.46
N VAL A 138 9.50 5.27 2.59
CA VAL A 138 9.13 6.23 3.66
C VAL A 138 9.32 5.61 5.04
N THR A 139 8.92 4.35 5.22
CA THR A 139 9.03 3.64 6.51
C THR A 139 10.50 3.51 6.94
N ILE A 140 11.39 3.11 6.02
CA ILE A 140 12.83 2.96 6.32
C ILE A 140 13.47 4.31 6.67
N SER A 141 13.06 5.39 5.99
CA SER A 141 13.53 6.74 6.31
C SER A 141 13.03 7.23 7.67
N GLY A 142 11.78 6.93 8.03
CA GLY A 142 11.16 7.33 9.30
C GLY A 142 11.73 6.58 10.51
N THR A 143 11.93 5.26 10.41
CA THR A 143 12.43 4.43 11.53
C THR A 143 13.86 4.78 11.94
N LYS A 144 14.68 5.32 11.03
CA LYS A 144 16.07 5.73 11.35
C LYS A 144 16.21 7.17 11.84
N MET A 145 15.12 7.94 11.82
CA MET A 145 15.08 9.33 12.29
C MET A 145 14.68 9.46 13.77
N PHE A 146 14.21 8.36 14.39
CA PHE A 146 13.89 8.26 15.82
C PHE A 146 14.86 7.35 16.57
#